data_AF-A0A4Q4T6R8-F1
#
_entry.id   AF-A0A4Q4T6R8-F1
#
_cell.length_a   1.000
_cell.length_b   1.000
_cell.length_c   1.000
_cell.angle_alpha   90.00
_cell.angle_beta   90.00
_cell.angle_gamma   90.00
#
_symmetry.space_group_name_H-M   'P 1'
#
loop_
_entity.id
_entity.type
_entity.pdbx_description
1 polymer ?
#
loop_
_entity_poly.entity_id
_entity_poly.type
_entity_poly.pdbx_seq_one_letter_code
_entity_poly.pdbx_strand_id
1 'polypeptide(L)'
;MQRNFPICCSEELPTSVIDKFLNDSLAGFERLVPGNNGARRLAIVTAHNGSPDIPAKAATPPVQNFSSPFVGRSAEDIGMEILDQSYHCFAVLDERSGRDETVVVGQRIGDEIQTVRADFGSAQLLIQNLAIANVDMGEAKHHAEADGGVYRLKAPPRAQRGGHAPPKRLGDP
;
A
#
# COMPACT_ATOMS: atom_id res chain seq x y z
N MET A 1 13.19 -12.22 7.97
CA MET A 1 13.11 -10.81 8.41
C MET A 1 11.75 -10.26 8.03
N GLN A 2 10.95 -9.75 8.99
CA GLN A 2 9.78 -8.95 8.66
C GLN A 2 10.25 -7.60 8.11
N ARG A 3 10.02 -7.32 6.83
CA ARG A 3 10.25 -6.00 6.25
C ARG A 3 9.04 -5.10 6.54
N ASN A 4 9.32 -3.90 7.02
CA ASN A 4 8.40 -2.78 7.00
C ASN A 4 8.67 -1.96 5.74
N PHE A 5 7.65 -1.32 5.19
CA PHE A 5 7.72 -0.54 3.97
C PHE A 5 7.72 0.94 4.34
N PRO A 6 8.65 1.74 3.77
CA PRO A 6 8.74 3.15 4.05
C PRO A 6 7.52 3.91 3.53
N ILE A 7 7.02 4.82 4.35
CA ILE A 7 5.98 5.80 4.05
C ILE A 7 6.63 7.18 4.11
N CYS A 8 6.65 7.86 3.00
CA CYS A 8 7.25 9.19 2.85
C CYS A 8 6.13 10.22 2.75
N CYS A 9 6.36 11.43 3.26
CA CYS A 9 5.43 12.55 3.08
C CYS A 9 6.09 13.58 2.16
N SER A 10 5.56 13.74 0.96
CA SER A 10 6.00 14.79 0.02
C SER A 10 5.29 16.12 0.26
N GLU A 11 4.27 16.13 1.12
CA GLU A 11 3.48 17.29 1.51
C GLU A 11 3.36 17.37 3.03
N GLU A 12 3.16 18.58 3.56
CA GLU A 12 2.86 18.79 4.97
C GLU A 12 1.40 18.44 5.27
N LEU A 13 1.17 17.18 5.67
CA LEU A 13 -0.16 16.67 5.98
C LEU A 13 -0.44 16.70 7.48
N PRO A 14 -1.69 16.98 7.91
CA PRO A 14 -2.11 16.77 9.29
C PRO A 14 -1.91 15.31 9.71
N THR A 15 -1.50 15.09 10.97
CA THR A 15 -1.31 13.74 11.52
C THR A 15 -2.58 12.89 11.46
N SER A 16 -3.76 13.51 11.48
CA SER A 16 -5.05 12.82 11.30
C SER A 16 -5.19 12.13 9.93
N VAL A 17 -4.62 12.69 8.86
CA VAL A 17 -4.62 12.06 7.53
C VAL A 17 -3.71 10.83 7.53
N ILE A 18 -2.55 10.95 8.19
CA ILE A 18 -1.57 9.87 8.30
C ILE A 18 -2.12 8.73 9.16
N ASP A 19 -2.75 9.06 10.30
CA ASP A 19 -3.41 8.10 11.17
C ASP A 19 -4.51 7.34 10.43
N LYS A 20 -5.31 8.07 9.65
CA LYS A 20 -6.35 7.48 8.82
C LYS A 20 -5.77 6.55 7.76
N PHE A 21 -4.75 6.98 7.03
CA PHE A 21 -4.03 6.12 6.08
C PHE A 21 -3.54 4.82 6.72
N LEU A 22 -2.88 4.89 7.88
CA LEU A 22 -2.36 3.73 8.58
C LEU A 22 -3.48 2.79 9.06
N ASN A 23 -4.60 3.33 9.53
CA ASN A 23 -5.74 2.53 9.99
C ASN A 23 -6.49 1.88 8.82
N ASP A 24 -6.79 2.64 7.77
CA ASP A 24 -7.51 2.15 6.59
C ASP A 24 -6.69 1.08 5.85
N SER A 25 -5.38 1.31 5.70
CA SER A 25 -4.47 0.33 5.10
C SER A 25 -4.46 -0.99 5.86
N LEU A 26 -4.47 -0.94 7.20
CA LEU A 26 -4.53 -2.14 8.02
C LEU A 26 -5.88 -2.83 7.88
N ALA A 27 -6.98 -2.09 8.02
CA ALA A 27 -8.33 -2.65 7.92
C ALA A 27 -8.57 -3.28 6.54
N GLY A 28 -8.10 -2.64 5.48
CA GLY A 28 -8.16 -3.19 4.13
C GLY A 28 -7.34 -4.46 3.96
N PHE A 29 -6.14 -4.50 4.53
CA PHE A 29 -5.30 -5.70 4.56
C PHE A 29 -5.95 -6.86 5.33
N GLU A 30 -6.49 -6.61 6.52
CA GLU A 30 -7.12 -7.62 7.37
C GLU A 30 -8.39 -8.24 6.76
N ARG A 31 -9.16 -7.46 5.99
CA ARG A 31 -10.34 -7.96 5.28
C ARG A 31 -10.01 -9.08 4.30
N LEU A 32 -8.82 -9.06 3.69
CA LEU A 32 -8.42 -10.01 2.66
C LEU A 32 -7.42 -11.06 3.16
N VAL A 33 -6.74 -10.79 4.27
CA VAL A 33 -5.81 -11.72 4.92
C VAL A 33 -6.24 -11.96 6.37
N PRO A 34 -7.30 -12.78 6.59
CA PRO A 34 -7.75 -13.11 7.93
C PRO A 34 -6.65 -13.82 8.73
N GLY A 35 -6.51 -13.50 10.02
CA GLY A 35 -5.55 -14.15 10.91
C GLY A 35 -4.13 -13.54 10.92
N ASN A 36 -3.92 -12.41 10.26
CA ASN A 36 -2.64 -11.68 10.33
C ASN A 36 -2.45 -10.88 11.63
N ASN A 37 -3.36 -11.01 12.61
CA ASN A 37 -3.24 -10.44 13.96
C ASN A 37 -2.88 -8.94 14.01
N GLY A 38 -3.44 -8.11 13.12
CA GLY A 38 -3.15 -6.68 13.11
C GLY A 38 -1.71 -6.31 12.73
N ALA A 39 -0.95 -7.18 12.04
CA ALA A 39 0.44 -6.88 11.73
C ALA A 39 0.56 -5.71 10.73
N ARG A 40 0.88 -4.53 11.27
CA ARG A 40 1.25 -3.32 10.51
C ARG A 40 2.61 -3.51 9.88
N ARG A 41 2.73 -3.11 8.61
CA ARG A 41 3.97 -3.20 7.83
C ARG A 41 4.44 -1.87 7.27
N LEU A 42 3.84 -0.76 7.67
CA LEU A 42 4.15 0.56 7.14
C LEU A 42 4.94 1.35 8.18
N ALA A 43 6.06 1.97 7.80
CA ALA A 43 6.94 2.75 8.68
C ALA A 43 7.15 4.16 8.12
N ILE A 44 6.88 5.19 8.93
CA ILE A 44 6.97 6.59 8.49
C ILE A 44 8.44 7.02 8.47
N VAL A 45 8.93 7.46 7.32
CA VAL A 45 10.27 8.04 7.20
C VAL A 45 10.25 9.45 7.78
N THR A 46 11.15 9.71 8.73
CA THR A 46 11.30 11.01 9.39
C THR A 46 12.64 11.63 9.05
N ALA A 47 12.79 12.92 9.31
CA ALA A 47 14.06 13.61 9.20
C ALA A 47 14.84 13.51 10.53
N HIS A 48 16.07 13.01 10.47
CA HIS A 48 17.02 13.08 11.58
C HIS A 48 18.30 13.77 11.10
N ASN A 49 18.64 14.91 11.70
CA ASN A 49 19.77 15.77 11.27
C ASN A 49 19.73 16.15 9.77
N GLY A 50 18.52 16.33 9.21
CA GLY A 50 18.32 16.70 7.81
C GLY A 50 18.51 15.56 6.80
N SER A 51 18.77 14.33 7.27
CA SER A 51 18.80 13.13 6.43
C SER A 51 17.57 12.24 6.69
N PRO A 52 17.13 11.43 5.71
CA PRO A 52 16.07 10.46 5.94
C PRO A 52 16.49 9.39 6.94
N ASP A 53 15.64 9.16 7.93
CA ASP A 53 15.71 8.03 8.86
C ASP A 53 14.52 7.11 8.61
N ILE A 54 14.80 5.90 8.11
CA ILE A 54 13.78 4.87 7.83
C ILE A 54 13.62 4.00 9.07
N PRO A 55 12.53 4.10 9.84
CA PRO A 55 12.42 3.38 11.09
C PRO A 55 12.30 1.87 10.85
N ALA A 56 13.01 1.10 11.67
CA ALA A 56 12.92 -0.36 11.65
C ALA A 56 11.54 -0.88 12.13
N LYS A 57 10.73 -0.03 12.79
CA LYS A 57 9.43 -0.40 13.37
C LYS A 57 8.29 0.19 12.55
N ALA A 58 7.20 -0.57 12.43
CA ALA A 58 5.97 -0.07 11.83
C ALA A 58 5.39 1.08 12.66
N ALA A 59 4.88 2.09 11.98
CA ALA A 59 4.14 3.19 12.58
C ALA A 59 2.80 2.69 13.12
N THR A 60 2.41 3.23 14.27
CA THR A 60 1.14 2.93 14.93
C THR A 60 0.46 4.25 15.28
N PRO A 61 -0.79 4.46 14.85
CA PRO A 61 -1.59 5.60 15.27
C PRO A 61 -1.82 5.61 16.80
N PRO A 62 -1.91 6.78 17.45
CA PRO A 62 -1.74 8.12 16.87
C PRO A 62 -0.27 8.45 16.61
N VAL A 63 0.02 9.00 15.44
CA VAL A 63 1.37 9.45 15.09
C VAL A 63 1.66 10.79 15.75
N GLN A 64 2.86 10.94 16.31
CA GLN A 64 3.34 12.22 16.84
C GLN A 64 3.74 13.13 15.67
N ASN A 65 3.78 14.44 15.91
CA ASN A 65 4.33 15.39 14.94
C ASN A 65 5.78 15.02 14.62
N PHE A 66 6.13 15.05 13.34
CA PHE A 66 7.46 14.78 12.83
C PHE A 66 7.74 15.72 11.65
N SER A 67 9.01 15.82 11.26
CA SER A 67 9.41 16.51 10.05
C SER A 67 9.68 15.49 8.96
N SER A 68 9.13 15.70 7.77
CA SER A 68 9.47 14.89 6.60
C SER A 68 10.71 15.46 5.90
N PRO A 69 11.68 14.61 5.49
CA PRO A 69 12.84 15.06 4.71
C PRO A 69 12.50 15.23 3.21
N PHE A 70 11.25 14.99 2.81
CA PHE A 70 10.85 14.88 1.41
C PHE A 70 9.82 15.90 0.92
N VAL A 71 9.52 16.92 1.73
CA VAL A 71 8.55 17.95 1.34
C VAL A 71 8.94 18.59 0.00
N GLY A 72 8.00 18.66 -0.93
CA GLY A 72 8.17 19.23 -2.27
C GLY A 72 8.88 18.32 -3.28
N ARG A 73 9.18 17.06 -2.95
CA ARG A 73 9.86 16.12 -3.86
C ARG A 73 8.89 15.18 -4.57
N SER A 74 9.25 14.79 -5.78
CA SER A 74 8.50 13.78 -6.55
C SER A 74 8.62 12.39 -5.92
N ALA A 75 7.66 11.51 -6.20
CA ALA A 75 7.74 10.13 -5.73
C ALA A 75 8.95 9.40 -6.33
N GLU A 76 9.28 9.70 -7.59
CA GLU A 76 10.41 9.15 -8.30
C GLU A 76 11.74 9.53 -7.63
N ASP A 77 11.93 10.81 -7.30
CA ASP A 77 13.15 11.28 -6.61
C ASP A 77 13.28 10.70 -5.21
N ILE A 78 12.16 10.58 -4.48
CA ILE A 78 12.13 9.94 -3.16
C ILE A 78 12.50 8.47 -3.28
N GLY A 79 11.88 7.75 -4.22
CA GLY A 79 12.12 6.33 -4.44
C GLY A 79 13.57 6.04 -4.81
N MET A 80 14.18 6.86 -5.66
CA MET A 80 15.59 6.73 -6.04
C MET A 80 16.55 6.86 -4.85
N GLU A 81 16.19 7.69 -3.85
CA GLU A 81 17.00 7.91 -2.66
C GLU A 81 16.85 6.81 -1.61
N ILE A 82 15.61 6.34 -1.36
CA ILE A 82 15.33 5.43 -0.25
C ILE A 82 15.34 3.94 -0.64
N LEU A 83 15.16 3.63 -1.92
CA LEU A 83 15.15 2.25 -2.40
C LEU A 83 16.58 1.84 -2.76
N ASP A 84 17.29 1.32 -1.76
CA ASP A 84 18.54 0.57 -1.91
C ASP A 84 18.26 -0.91 -2.27
N GLN A 85 19.27 -1.78 -2.16
CA GLN A 85 19.09 -3.23 -2.36
C GLN A 85 18.14 -3.88 -1.32
N SER A 86 17.82 -3.18 -0.23
CA SER A 86 17.05 -3.66 0.90
C SER A 86 15.57 -3.30 0.83
N TYR A 87 15.17 -2.32 0.03
CA TYR A 87 13.76 -1.96 -0.17
C TYR A 87 13.47 -1.83 -1.66
N HIS A 88 12.42 -2.51 -2.12
CA HIS A 88 11.98 -2.40 -3.51
C HIS A 88 10.64 -1.71 -3.65
N CYS A 89 9.94 -1.40 -2.55
CA CYS A 89 8.61 -0.79 -2.56
C CYS A 89 8.47 0.23 -1.43
N PHE A 90 7.66 1.26 -1.66
CA PHE A 90 7.39 2.35 -0.72
C PHE A 90 6.02 2.98 -1.01
N ALA A 91 5.57 3.86 -0.12
CA ALA A 91 4.44 4.73 -0.39
C ALA A 91 4.79 6.21 -0.13
N VAL A 92 4.14 7.10 -0.86
CA VAL A 92 4.25 8.55 -0.71
C VAL A 92 2.86 9.12 -0.47
N LEU A 93 2.71 9.76 0.67
CA LEU A 93 1.60 10.65 0.95
C LEU A 93 1.93 12.02 0.35
N ASP A 94 1.06 12.51 -0.52
CA ASP A 94 1.22 13.77 -1.25
C ASP A 94 0.02 14.69 -1.05
N GLU A 95 -0.02 15.82 -1.75
CA GLU A 95 -1.12 16.78 -1.65
C GLU A 95 -2.49 16.13 -1.85
N ARG A 96 -2.59 15.17 -2.77
CA ARG A 96 -3.85 14.47 -3.05
C ARG A 96 -4.27 13.58 -1.90
N SER A 97 -3.33 13.01 -1.14
CA SER A 97 -3.63 12.20 0.04
C SER A 97 -4.51 12.90 1.07
N GLY A 98 -4.37 14.23 1.24
CA GLY A 98 -5.23 15.02 2.12
C GLY A 98 -6.61 15.33 1.55
N ARG A 99 -6.85 15.09 0.25
CA ARG A 99 -8.07 15.50 -0.47
C ARG A 99 -8.96 14.31 -0.85
N ASP A 100 -8.37 13.23 -1.34
CA ASP A 100 -9.11 12.10 -1.93
C ASP A 100 -8.78 10.74 -1.30
N GLU A 101 -8.06 10.73 -0.17
CA GLU A 101 -7.74 9.52 0.60
C GLU A 101 -6.98 8.47 -0.23
N THR A 102 -6.11 8.94 -1.12
CA THR A 102 -5.24 8.11 -1.95
C THR A 102 -3.77 8.30 -1.61
N VAL A 103 -2.95 7.32 -1.95
CA VAL A 103 -1.50 7.31 -1.73
C VAL A 103 -0.81 6.88 -3.02
N VAL A 104 0.39 7.37 -3.28
CA VAL A 104 1.23 6.86 -4.36
C VAL A 104 2.00 5.66 -3.82
N VAL A 105 1.87 4.51 -4.46
CA VAL A 105 2.69 3.32 -4.21
C VAL A 105 3.75 3.26 -5.29
N GLY A 106 5.01 3.13 -4.90
CA GLY A 106 6.14 3.04 -5.83
C GLY A 106 6.92 1.73 -5.67
N GLN A 107 7.50 1.29 -6.77
CA GLN A 107 8.40 0.14 -6.85
C GLN A 107 9.62 0.48 -7.70
N ARG A 108 10.81 0.04 -7.28
CA ARG A 108 12.01 0.10 -8.11
C ARG A 108 12.04 -1.09 -9.07
N ILE A 109 12.11 -0.82 -10.37
CA ILE A 109 12.24 -1.82 -11.43
C ILE A 109 13.47 -1.45 -12.26
N GLY A 110 14.56 -2.17 -12.04
CA GLY A 110 15.86 -1.80 -12.59
C GLY A 110 16.34 -0.45 -12.05
N ASP A 111 16.60 0.48 -12.97
CA ASP A 111 17.04 1.85 -12.68
C ASP A 111 15.91 2.87 -12.72
N GLU A 112 14.65 2.40 -12.68
CA GLU A 112 13.48 3.27 -12.72
C GLU A 112 12.59 3.07 -11.49
N ILE A 113 11.97 4.17 -11.06
CA ILE A 113 10.86 4.14 -10.12
C ILE A 113 9.57 4.15 -10.92
N GLN A 114 8.78 3.09 -10.75
CA GLN A 114 7.43 3.06 -11.27
C GLN A 114 6.43 3.27 -10.14
N THR A 115 5.37 4.02 -10.43
CA THR A 115 4.35 4.39 -9.45
C THR A 115 2.95 4.04 -9.91
N VAL A 116 2.07 3.81 -8.94
CA VAL A 116 0.62 3.66 -9.14
C VAL A 116 -0.09 4.30 -7.95
N ARG A 117 -1.20 5.00 -8.20
CA ARG A 117 -2.02 5.55 -7.11
C ARG A 117 -2.97 4.49 -6.60
N ALA A 118 -3.12 4.38 -5.28
CA ALA A 118 -4.04 3.46 -4.63
C ALA A 118 -4.90 4.19 -3.59
N ASP A 119 -6.11 3.71 -3.31
CA ASP A 119 -6.84 4.18 -2.13
C ASP A 119 -6.14 3.69 -0.84
N PHE A 120 -6.35 4.42 0.27
CA PHE A 120 -5.74 4.06 1.56
C PHE A 120 -6.01 2.61 1.97
N GLY A 121 -7.22 2.09 1.74
CA GLY A 121 -7.57 0.71 2.09
C GLY A 121 -6.77 -0.35 1.33
N SER A 122 -6.22 0.00 0.18
CA SER A 122 -5.51 -0.94 -0.70
C SER A 122 -4.00 -0.94 -0.52
N ALA A 123 -3.44 0.10 0.09
CA ALA A 123 -2.02 0.39 0.03
C ALA A 123 -1.15 -0.70 0.66
N GLN A 124 -1.41 -1.11 1.91
CA GLN A 124 -0.58 -2.10 2.59
C GLN A 124 -0.58 -3.45 1.85
N LEU A 125 -1.73 -3.87 1.32
CA LEU A 125 -1.81 -5.13 0.57
C LEU A 125 -1.10 -5.03 -0.77
N LEU A 126 -1.31 -3.95 -1.51
CA LEU A 126 -0.64 -3.72 -2.79
C LEU A 126 0.89 -3.72 -2.63
N ILE A 127 1.42 -2.94 -1.68
CA ILE A 127 2.86 -2.88 -1.40
C ILE A 127 3.41 -4.27 -1.05
N GLN A 128 2.69 -5.04 -0.22
CA GLN A 128 3.12 -6.40 0.13
C GLN A 128 3.13 -7.34 -1.07
N ASN A 129 2.09 -7.30 -1.92
CA ASN A 129 1.99 -8.13 -3.10
C ASN A 129 3.09 -7.82 -4.13
N LEU A 130 3.40 -6.53 -4.32
CA LEU A 130 4.53 -6.08 -5.16
C LEU A 130 5.86 -6.59 -4.60
N ALA A 131 6.04 -6.54 -3.27
CA ALA A 131 7.29 -6.93 -2.62
C ALA A 131 7.58 -8.45 -2.66
N ILE A 132 6.53 -9.28 -2.73
CA ILE A 132 6.66 -10.75 -2.84
C ILE A 132 6.45 -11.25 -4.28
N ALA A 133 6.37 -10.33 -5.25
CA ALA A 133 6.13 -10.63 -6.67
C ALA A 133 4.86 -11.46 -6.96
N ASN A 134 3.82 -11.30 -6.14
CA ASN A 134 2.49 -11.86 -6.41
C ASN A 134 1.73 -11.07 -7.47
N VAL A 135 2.04 -9.78 -7.59
CA VAL A 135 1.50 -8.83 -8.56
C VAL A 135 2.68 -8.00 -9.07
N ASP A 136 2.70 -7.69 -10.36
CA ASP A 136 3.66 -6.74 -10.91
C ASP A 136 3.05 -5.33 -11.07
N MET A 137 3.91 -4.32 -11.22
CA MET A 137 3.47 -2.93 -11.34
C MET A 137 2.61 -2.68 -12.59
N GLY A 138 2.81 -3.43 -13.68
CA GLY A 138 2.00 -3.35 -14.88
C GLY A 138 0.56 -3.81 -14.63
N GLU A 139 0.38 -4.93 -13.95
CA GLU A 139 -0.94 -5.41 -13.51
C GLU A 139 -1.63 -4.41 -12.57
N ALA A 140 -0.89 -3.84 -11.61
CA ALA A 140 -1.43 -2.83 -10.70
C ALA A 140 -1.90 -1.57 -11.45
N LYS A 141 -1.11 -1.07 -12.40
CA LYS A 141 -1.47 0.06 -13.26
C LYS A 141 -2.69 -0.25 -14.13
N HIS A 142 -2.74 -1.42 -14.74
CA HIS A 142 -3.88 -1.85 -15.54
C HIS A 142 -5.17 -1.87 -14.71
N HIS A 143 -5.12 -2.39 -13.48
CA HIS A 143 -6.26 -2.36 -12.56
C HIS A 143 -6.65 -0.94 -12.15
N ALA A 144 -5.69 -0.05 -11.93
CA ALA A 144 -5.96 1.35 -11.61
C ALA A 144 -6.63 2.07 -12.80
N GLU A 145 -6.15 1.88 -14.03
CA GLU A 145 -6.73 2.45 -15.25
C GLU A 145 -8.20 2.03 -15.43
N ALA A 146 -8.51 0.77 -15.15
CA ALA A 146 -9.87 0.25 -15.19
C ALA A 146 -10.81 0.84 -14.11
N ASP A 147 -10.26 1.54 -13.11
CA ASP A 147 -10.98 2.10 -11.97
C ASP A 147 -10.68 3.60 -11.74
N GLY A 148 -10.57 4.36 -12.85
CA GLY A 148 -10.44 5.82 -12.81
C GLY A 148 -9.06 6.32 -12.37
N GLY A 149 -8.01 5.52 -12.59
CA GLY A 149 -6.62 5.85 -12.30
C GLY A 149 -6.20 5.61 -10.84
N VAL A 150 -7.01 4.91 -10.05
CA VAL A 150 -6.71 4.56 -8.66
C VAL A 150 -6.90 3.06 -8.47
N TYR A 151 -5.86 2.38 -8.03
CA TYR A 151 -5.94 0.98 -7.65
C TYR A 151 -6.82 0.82 -6.41
N ARG A 152 -7.85 -0.02 -6.53
CA ARG A 152 -8.72 -0.38 -5.42
C ARG A 152 -8.86 -1.89 -5.29
N LEU A 153 -8.78 -2.37 -4.06
CA LEU A 153 -9.17 -3.72 -3.70
C LEU A 153 -10.66 -3.88 -3.93
N LYS A 154 -11.01 -4.65 -4.96
CA LYS A 154 -12.38 -5.09 -5.14
C LYS A 154 -12.71 -6.05 -4.00
N ALA A 155 -13.86 -5.85 -3.36
CA ALA A 155 -14.39 -6.87 -2.46
C ALA A 155 -14.45 -8.19 -3.25
N PRO A 156 -14.09 -9.34 -2.64
CA PRO A 156 -14.27 -10.61 -3.30
C PRO A 156 -15.72 -10.69 -3.76
N PRO A 157 -16.00 -11.15 -5.00
CA PRO A 157 -17.37 -11.34 -5.43
C PRO A 157 -18.05 -12.17 -4.36
N ARG A 158 -19.19 -11.68 -3.84
CA ARG A 158 -20.00 -12.45 -2.88
C ARG A 158 -20.09 -13.85 -3.45
N ALA A 159 -19.58 -14.85 -2.73
CA ALA A 159 -19.67 -16.23 -3.18
C ALA A 159 -21.13 -16.47 -3.56
N GLN A 160 -21.42 -16.58 -4.85
CA GLN A 160 -22.70 -17.11 -5.29
C GLN A 160 -22.66 -18.52 -4.71
N ARG A 161 -23.46 -18.75 -3.67
CA ARG A 161 -23.68 -20.11 -3.15
C ARG A 161 -23.97 -20.95 -4.39
N GLY A 162 -23.05 -21.86 -4.71
CA GLY A 162 -23.23 -22.77 -5.83
C GLY A 162 -24.61 -23.38 -5.67
N GLY A 163 -25.47 -23.19 -6.69
CA GLY A 163 -26.78 -23.81 -6.69
C GLY A 163 -26.62 -25.31 -6.45
N HIS A 164 -27.62 -25.92 -5.81
CA HIS A 164 -27.62 -27.36 -5.55
C HIS A 164 -27.20 -28.12 -6.80
N ALA A 165 -26.16 -28.95 -6.67
CA ALA A 165 -25.75 -29.85 -7.74
C ALA A 165 -26.95 -30.70 -8.18
N PRO A 166 -27.21 -30.86 -9.49
CA PRO A 166 -28.31 -31.67 -9.97
C PRO A 166 -28.19 -33.11 -9.43
N PRO A 167 -29.29 -33.75 -8.98
CA PRO A 167 -29.23 -35.11 -8.48
C PRO A 167 -28.76 -36.06 -9.59
N LYS A 168 -27.76 -36.87 -9.26
CA LYS A 168 -27.21 -37.91 -10.14
C LYS A 168 -28.30 -38.95 -10.38
N ARG A 169 -28.82 -39.04 -11.61
CA ARG A 169 -29.69 -40.16 -12.00
C ARG A 169 -28.83 -41.42 -12.12
N LEU A 170 -28.95 -42.31 -11.14
CA LEU A 170 -28.55 -43.71 -11.33
C LEU A 170 -29.55 -44.29 -12.33
N GLY A 171 -29.07 -44.65 -13.52
CA GLY A 171 -29.85 -45.42 -14.47
C GLY A 171 -29.93 -46.87 -13.98
N ASP A 172 -31.15 -47.40 -13.90
CA ASP A 172 -31.39 -48.83 -13.70
C ASP A 172 -31.11 -49.59 -14.99
N PRO A 173 -30.40 -50.72 -14.90
CA PRO A 173 -30.85 -51.95 -15.56
C PRO A 173 -31.12 -53.07 -14.55
#